data_AF-A0A222P9G0-F1
#
_entry.id   AF-A0A222P9G0-F1
#
_cell.length_a   1.000
_cell.length_b   1.000
_cell.length_c   1.000
_cell.angle_alpha   90.00
_cell.angle_beta   90.00
_cell.angle_gamma   90.00
#
_symmetry.space_group_name_H-M   'P 1'
#
loop_
_entity.id
_entity.type
_entity.pdbx_description
1 polymer ?
#
loop_
_entity_poly.entity_id
_entity_poly.type
_entity_poly.pdbx_seq_one_letter_code
_entity_poly.pdbx_strand_id
1 'polypeptide(L)'
;MKKLLLGIAILGLLGSCASWEDSQKDIESNTSGLKRIVRVYTLDGKLLKEYKGMIRIRSSEESDRISLNLISENNRRVTIDNAIVITEEE
;
A
#
# COMPACT_ATOMS: atom_id res chain seq x y z
N MET A 1 -11.72 -16.35 34.45
CA MET A 1 -10.43 -16.57 33.75
C MET A 1 -10.53 -17.64 32.65
N LYS A 2 -10.94 -18.88 32.93
CA LYS A 2 -11.04 -19.94 31.90
C LYS A 2 -11.95 -19.61 30.70
N LYS A 3 -13.07 -18.91 30.91
CA LYS A 3 -14.01 -18.49 29.84
C LYS A 3 -13.47 -17.36 28.94
N LEU A 4 -12.55 -16.54 29.46
CA LEU A 4 -11.94 -15.42 28.71
C LEU A 4 -10.85 -15.92 27.75
N LEU A 5 -10.03 -16.87 28.21
CA LEU A 5 -9.02 -17.54 27.39
C LEU A 5 -9.66 -18.36 26.24
N LEU A 6 -10.81 -18.98 26.50
CA LEU A 6 -11.57 -19.70 25.46
C LEU A 6 -12.12 -18.76 24.40
N GLY A 7 -12.54 -17.54 24.77
CA GLY A 7 -12.99 -16.52 23.83
C GLY A 7 -11.87 -16.00 22.92
N ILE A 8 -10.66 -15.81 23.45
CA ILE A 8 -9.48 -15.39 22.67
C ILE A 8 -9.05 -16.51 21.71
N ALA A 9 -9.10 -17.78 22.15
CA ALA A 9 -8.80 -18.92 21.30
C ALA A 9 -9.79 -19.06 20.12
N ILE A 10 -11.08 -18.78 20.33
CA ILE A 10 -12.10 -18.81 19.26
C ILE A 10 -11.92 -17.63 18.28
N LEU A 11 -11.54 -16.45 18.76
CA LEU A 11 -11.22 -15.30 17.89
C LEU A 11 -9.97 -15.57 17.02
N GLY A 12 -8.98 -16.29 17.55
CA GLY A 12 -7.78 -16.69 16.79
C GLY A 12 -8.04 -17.76 15.72
N LEU A 13 -9.18 -18.46 15.75
CA LEU A 13 -9.54 -19.50 14.78
C LEU A 13 -10.41 -18.98 13.62
N LEU A 14 -10.98 -17.77 13.74
CA LEU A 14 -11.88 -17.18 12.74
C LEU A 14 -11.20 -16.14 11.83
N GLY A 15 -10.05 -15.61 12.24
CA GLY A 15 -9.19 -14.82 11.36
C GLY A 15 -8.32 -15.74 10.53
N SER A 16 -8.63 -15.90 9.25
CA SER A 16 -7.69 -16.54 8.31
C SER A 16 -6.34 -15.82 8.43
N CYS A 17 -5.24 -16.55 8.63
CA CYS A 17 -3.90 -15.99 8.83
C CYS A 17 -3.54 -14.96 7.75
N ALA A 18 -3.96 -15.22 6.50
CA ALA A 18 -3.78 -14.30 5.38
C ALA A 18 -4.45 -12.93 5.60
N SER A 19 -5.69 -12.88 6.09
CA SER A 19 -6.39 -11.60 6.34
C SER A 19 -5.71 -10.73 7.40
N TRP A 20 -5.05 -11.37 8.38
CA TRP A 20 -4.31 -10.68 9.42
C TRP A 20 -2.97 -10.15 8.89
N GLU A 21 -2.27 -10.95 8.09
CA GLU A 21 -1.05 -10.56 7.39
C GLU A 21 -1.31 -9.38 6.45
N ASP A 22 -2.39 -9.44 5.66
CA ASP A 22 -2.81 -8.35 4.77
C ASP A 22 -3.15 -7.08 5.57
N SER A 23 -3.90 -7.21 6.67
CA SER A 23 -4.21 -6.07 7.54
C SER A 23 -2.96 -5.42 8.14
N GLN A 24 -1.96 -6.22 8.54
CA GLN A 24 -0.68 -5.69 9.02
C GLN A 24 0.06 -4.93 7.90
N LYS A 25 0.09 -5.49 6.68
CA LYS A 25 0.71 -4.83 5.53
C LYS A 25 0.03 -3.52 5.18
N ASP A 26 -1.30 -3.45 5.24
CA ASP A 26 -2.04 -2.22 4.99
C ASP A 26 -1.71 -1.13 6.02
N ILE A 27 -1.57 -1.51 7.29
CA ILE A 27 -1.15 -0.59 8.35
C ILE A 27 0.28 -0.09 8.10
N GLU A 28 1.22 -0.98 7.75
CA GLU A 28 2.60 -0.62 7.45
C GLU A 28 2.68 0.32 6.23
N SER A 29 1.97 -0.03 5.15
CA SER A 29 1.85 0.77 3.93
C SER A 29 1.34 2.18 4.20
N ASN A 30 0.41 2.36 5.14
CA ASN A 30 -0.15 3.67 5.49
C ASN A 30 0.75 4.50 6.42
N THR A 31 1.50 3.85 7.30
CA THR A 31 2.29 4.50 8.35
C THR A 31 3.71 4.82 7.89
N SER A 32 4.51 3.79 7.63
CA SER A 32 5.92 3.89 7.20
C SER A 32 6.07 3.84 5.68
N GLY A 33 5.11 3.26 4.96
CA GLY A 33 5.26 2.90 3.55
C GLY A 33 5.97 1.57 3.38
N LEU A 34 5.94 1.04 2.16
CA LEU A 34 6.63 -0.20 1.79
C LEU A 34 7.69 0.08 0.72
N LYS A 35 8.65 -0.83 0.60
CA LYS A 35 9.66 -0.78 -0.46
C LYS A 35 8.98 -1.15 -1.78
N ARG A 36 8.94 -0.19 -2.71
CA ARG A 36 8.17 -0.32 -3.95
C ARG A 36 8.92 0.20 -5.16
N ILE A 37 8.53 -0.34 -6.31
CA ILE A 37 8.76 0.23 -7.62
C ILE A 37 7.41 0.72 -8.15
N VAL A 38 7.31 2.01 -8.45
CA VAL A 38 6.12 2.62 -9.06
C VAL A 38 6.46 3.06 -10.46
N ARG A 39 5.76 2.50 -11.46
CA ARG A 39 5.94 2.82 -12.87
C ARG A 39 4.70 3.52 -13.41
N VAL A 40 4.92 4.68 -14.01
CA VAL A 40 3.88 5.50 -14.62
C VAL A 40 4.01 5.39 -16.13
N TYR A 41 2.91 5.08 -16.80
CA TYR A 41 2.85 4.87 -18.23
C TYR A 41 1.90 5.87 -18.90
N THR A 42 2.21 6.18 -20.14
CA THR A 42 1.27 6.75 -21.11
C THR A 42 0.11 5.78 -21.39
N LEU A 43 -0.98 6.28 -21.98
CA LEU A 43 -2.12 5.46 -22.37
C LEU A 43 -1.78 4.43 -23.45
N ASP A 44 -0.77 4.67 -24.29
CA ASP A 44 -0.24 3.72 -25.28
C ASP A 44 0.81 2.76 -24.70
N GLY A 45 0.99 2.74 -23.38
CA GLY A 45 1.84 1.76 -22.69
C GLY A 45 3.33 2.07 -22.67
N LYS A 46 3.76 3.24 -23.14
CA LYS A 46 5.14 3.71 -23.02
C LYS A 46 5.43 4.20 -21.59
N LEU A 47 6.52 3.72 -20.99
CA LEU A 47 6.98 4.15 -19.68
C LEU A 47 7.34 5.66 -19.69
N LEU A 48 6.72 6.42 -18.78
CA LEU A 48 7.01 7.84 -18.56
C LEU A 48 8.03 8.04 -17.44
N LYS A 49 7.83 7.33 -16.31
CA LYS A 49 8.64 7.52 -15.13
C LYS A 49 8.63 6.29 -14.24
N GLU A 50 9.74 6.05 -13.56
CA GLU A 50 9.88 5.06 -12.50
C GLU A 50 10.30 5.76 -11.21
N TYR A 51 9.69 5.37 -10.10
CA TYR A 51 10.06 5.74 -8.73
C TYR A 51 10.40 4.48 -7.95
N LYS A 52 11.46 4.53 -7.14
CA LYS A 52 11.91 3.40 -6.32
C LYS A 52 12.19 3.85 -4.89
N GLY A 53 11.93 2.96 -3.94
CA GLY A 53 12.30 3.15 -2.54
C GLY A 53 11.13 2.93 -1.59
N MET A 54 11.22 3.51 -0.39
CA MET A 54 10.13 3.47 0.58
C MET A 54 9.05 4.48 0.18
N ILE A 55 7.87 3.99 -0.20
CA ILE A 55 6.81 4.80 -0.79
C ILE A 55 5.48 4.51 -0.09
N ARG A 56 4.79 5.57 0.32
CA ARG A 56 3.36 5.53 0.70
C ARG A 56 2.51 5.93 -0.48
N ILE A 57 1.46 5.17 -0.77
CA ILE A 57 0.55 5.42 -1.87
C ILE A 57 -0.80 5.81 -1.29
N ARG A 58 -1.41 6.85 -1.85
CA ARG A 58 -2.80 7.22 -1.57
C ARG A 58 -3.55 7.33 -2.89
N SER A 59 -4.60 6.55 -3.04
CA SER A 59 -5.63 6.71 -4.06
C SER A 59 -6.94 7.07 -3.38
N SER A 60 -7.87 7.62 -4.14
CA SER A 60 -9.26 7.83 -3.71
C SER A 60 -10.14 7.04 -4.67
N GLU A 61 -11.20 6.42 -4.16
CA GLU A 61 -12.18 5.73 -5.00
C GLU A 61 -12.97 6.68 -5.91
N GLU A 62 -13.01 7.97 -5.56
CA GLU A 62 -13.76 9.01 -6.29
C GLU A 62 -12.93 9.72 -7.37
N SER A 63 -11.61 9.44 -7.45
CA SER A 63 -10.74 10.11 -8.41
C SER A 63 -9.64 9.19 -8.94
N ASP A 64 -9.31 9.31 -10.22
CA ASP A 64 -8.17 8.64 -10.86
C ASP A 64 -6.80 9.23 -10.44
N ARG A 65 -6.78 9.97 -9.33
CA ARG A 65 -5.59 10.61 -8.80
C ARG A 65 -4.86 9.69 -7.83
N ILE A 66 -3.57 9.51 -8.10
CA ILE A 66 -2.67 8.76 -7.23
C ILE A 66 -1.64 9.74 -6.65
N SER A 67 -1.44 9.69 -5.33
CA SER A 67 -0.40 10.45 -4.64
C SER A 67 0.66 9.51 -4.07
N LEU A 68 1.90 9.73 -4.47
CA LEU A 68 3.07 9.04 -3.94
C LEU A 68 3.76 9.94 -2.92
N ASN A 69 4.05 9.41 -1.74
CA ASN A 69 4.88 10.05 -0.75
C ASN A 69 6.22 9.31 -0.69
N LEU A 70 7.26 9.91 -1.25
CA LEU A 70 8.59 9.31 -1.38
C LEU A 70 9.35 9.52 -0.07
N ILE A 71 9.33 8.52 0.81
CA ILE A 71 9.82 8.64 2.19
C ILE A 71 11.33 8.88 2.22
N SER A 72 12.06 8.16 1.37
CA SER A 72 13.51 8.32 1.19
C SER A 72 13.92 9.67 0.58
N GLU A 73 12.97 10.45 0.05
CA GLU A 73 13.20 11.77 -0.54
C GLU A 73 12.57 12.88 0.32
N ASN A 74 12.78 12.85 1.64
CA ASN A 74 12.24 13.83 2.58
C ASN A 74 10.70 13.98 2.51
N ASN A 75 9.99 12.88 2.30
CA ASN A 75 8.53 12.88 2.06
C ASN A 75 8.10 13.79 0.89
N ARG A 76 8.93 13.92 -0.16
CA ARG A 76 8.54 14.62 -1.38
C ARG A 76 7.29 13.95 -1.95
N ARG A 77 6.28 14.77 -2.25
CA ARG A 77 5.01 14.30 -2.81
C ARG A 77 5.02 14.40 -4.33
N VAL A 78 4.54 13.33 -4.96
CA VAL A 78 4.20 13.32 -6.39
C VAL A 78 2.70 13.07 -6.48
N THR A 79 2.03 13.82 -7.33
CA THR A 79 0.63 13.61 -7.68
C THR A 79 0.56 13.27 -9.15
N ILE A 80 -0.19 12.22 -9.47
CA ILE A 80 -0.37 11.72 -10.82
C ILE A 80 -1.87 11.73 -11.08
N ASP A 81 -2.28 12.45 -12.12
CA ASP A 81 -3.66 12.55 -12.57
C ASP A 81 -3.76 11.93 -13.97
N ASN A 82 -4.73 11.04 -14.19
CA ASN A 82 -5.04 10.43 -15.49
C ASN A 82 -3.87 9.66 -16.14
N ALA A 83 -3.21 8.78 -15.40
CA ALA A 83 -2.15 7.92 -15.95
C ALA A 83 -2.29 6.47 -15.49
N ILE A 84 -1.74 5.54 -16.27
CA ILE A 84 -1.63 4.14 -15.88
C ILE A 84 -0.46 4.02 -14.90
N VAL A 85 -0.73 3.51 -13.70
CA VAL A 85 0.29 3.35 -12.65
C VAL A 85 0.32 1.89 -12.20
N ILE A 86 1.49 1.27 -12.28
CA ILE A 86 1.74 -0.07 -11.75
C ILE A 86 2.65 0.06 -10.53
N THR A 87 2.25 -0.55 -9.43
CA THR A 87 2.95 -0.52 -8.15
C THR A 87 3.31 -1.94 -7.75
N GLU A 88 4.59 -2.23 -7.59
CA GLU A 88 5.09 -3.53 -7.13
C GLU A 88 5.85 -3.34 -5.83
N GLU A 89 5.67 -4.26 -4.88
CA GLU A 89 6.52 -4.39 -3.69
C GLU A 89 7.79 -5.16 -4.06
N GLU A 90 8.94 -4.73 -3.52
CA GLU A 90 10.23 -5.44 -3.64
C GLU A 90 10.43 -6.50 -2.55
#